data_AF-A0A1H5PFN4-F1
#
_entry.id   AF-A0A1H5PFN4-F1
#
_cell.length_a   1.000
_cell.length_b   1.000
_cell.length_c   1.000
_cell.angle_alpha   90.00
_cell.angle_beta   90.00
_cell.angle_gamma   90.00
#
_symmetry.space_group_name_H-M   'P 1'
#
loop_
_entity.id
_entity.type
_entity.pdbx_description
1 polymer ?
#
loop_
_entity_poly.entity_id
_entity_poly.type
_entity_poly.pdbx_seq_one_letter_code
_entity_poly.pdbx_strand_id
1 'polypeptide(L)'
;MTTISGDIATFLDALRHSLTSPRGLAVIALVGPRMEREDVVVNGVPSTHIAFPDAGTTLLYQRDKLVSALIYTTRTDEHEQYWQLGDLIDGVQVRSDRKTVVAALGAPRRASQDFDLYLTDYGYIRLDFENNKLTAVGVAQGDGADVDDSPDGVPTGLTLPEAAPVSLPEIVTDATGDIEIFAAALGTSRTSPENAAVAAFLGGEPKVDKKNYGDTPAEYLIFATSGVTQLFKDGVATSIFIKPAGDKKNAPYPIPDALIDGLSLTATREEINVFFANRIRSGEAYNLFRVNRRMLHFEFDATNALRLITIMLTDVLQSVDDGTRRRASLLG
;
A
#
# COMPACT_ATOMS: atom_id res chain seq x y z
N MET A 1 -18.82 -17.11 16.31
CA MET A 1 -18.27 -15.77 16.01
C MET A 1 -17.70 -15.82 14.62
N THR A 2 -18.00 -14.82 13.79
CA THR A 2 -17.41 -14.71 12.45
C THR A 2 -15.91 -14.41 12.62
N THR A 3 -15.05 -15.24 12.03
CA THR A 3 -13.63 -14.94 11.96
C THR A 3 -13.44 -13.87 10.89
N ILE A 4 -13.02 -12.68 11.28
CA ILE A 4 -12.76 -11.57 10.36
C ILE A 4 -11.24 -11.49 10.14
N SER A 5 -10.83 -11.52 8.88
CA SER A 5 -9.43 -11.51 8.44
C SER A 5 -9.20 -10.44 7.36
N GLY A 6 -7.96 -10.31 6.88
CA GLY A 6 -7.48 -9.18 6.09
C GLY A 6 -6.75 -8.15 6.95
N ASP A 7 -6.44 -7.00 6.37
CA ASP A 7 -5.76 -5.89 7.03
C ASP A 7 -6.51 -5.40 8.28
N ILE A 8 -7.85 -5.52 8.30
CA ILE A 8 -8.70 -5.16 9.44
C ILE A 8 -8.28 -5.87 10.74
N ALA A 9 -7.71 -7.07 10.63
CA ALA A 9 -7.19 -7.82 11.78
C ALA A 9 -6.02 -7.08 12.45
N THR A 10 -5.20 -6.36 11.69
CA THR A 10 -4.11 -5.53 12.21
C THR A 10 -4.66 -4.38 13.07
N PHE A 11 -5.71 -3.73 12.59
CA PHE A 11 -6.36 -2.64 13.34
C PHE A 11 -7.04 -3.16 14.62
N LEU A 12 -7.72 -4.31 14.53
CA LEU A 12 -8.37 -4.95 15.68
C LEU A 12 -7.35 -5.40 16.74
N ASP A 13 -6.24 -6.02 16.34
CA ASP A 13 -5.18 -6.44 17.27
C ASP A 13 -4.51 -5.22 17.92
N ALA A 14 -4.39 -4.09 17.21
CA ALA A 14 -3.82 -2.86 17.75
C ALA A 14 -4.72 -2.13 18.77
N LEU A 15 -6.02 -2.45 18.85
CA LEU A 15 -6.90 -1.86 19.86
C LEU A 15 -6.33 -2.08 21.26
N ARG A 16 -6.41 -1.06 22.12
CA ARG A 16 -5.91 -1.03 23.50
C ARG A 16 -4.38 -1.00 23.64
N HIS A 17 -3.65 -0.93 22.53
CA HIS A 17 -2.20 -0.84 22.52
C HIS A 17 -1.72 0.57 22.17
N SER A 18 -0.53 0.92 22.64
CA SER A 18 0.09 2.21 22.32
C SER A 18 0.64 2.24 20.90
N LEU A 19 0.76 3.45 20.36
CA LEU A 19 1.32 3.69 19.03
C LEU A 19 2.75 3.11 18.88
N THR A 20 3.51 3.13 19.98
CA THR A 20 4.91 2.66 20.04
C THR A 20 5.05 1.16 20.31
N SER A 21 3.95 0.46 20.59
CA SER A 21 3.96 -1.00 20.76
C SER A 21 4.17 -1.72 19.42
N PRO A 22 4.60 -3.00 19.40
CA PRO A 22 4.69 -3.78 18.16
C PRO A 22 3.40 -3.78 17.32
N ARG A 23 2.23 -3.75 17.98
CA ARG A 23 0.92 -3.73 17.32
C ARG A 23 0.57 -2.35 16.75
N GLY A 24 0.88 -1.29 17.48
CA GLY A 24 0.75 0.08 16.98
C GLY A 24 1.67 0.34 15.78
N LEU A 25 2.91 -0.16 15.83
CA LEU A 25 3.86 -0.09 14.71
C LEU A 25 3.40 -0.90 13.51
N ALA A 26 2.70 -2.02 13.69
CA ALA A 26 2.11 -2.78 12.59
C ALA A 26 1.04 -1.96 11.84
N VAL A 27 0.21 -1.19 12.56
CA VAL A 27 -0.72 -0.24 11.93
C VAL A 27 0.04 0.83 11.16
N ILE A 28 1.10 1.42 11.72
CA ILE A 28 1.92 2.43 11.01
C ILE A 28 2.62 1.86 9.78
N ALA A 29 3.08 0.62 9.82
CA ALA A 29 3.63 -0.07 8.65
C ALA A 29 2.57 -0.23 7.55
N LEU A 30 1.30 -0.37 7.92
CA LEU A 30 0.17 -0.54 7.02
C LEU A 30 -0.32 0.79 6.41
N VAL A 31 -0.44 1.85 7.21
CA VAL A 31 -0.98 3.16 6.74
C VAL A 31 0.11 4.15 6.32
N GLY A 32 1.38 3.81 6.55
CA GLY A 32 2.53 4.62 6.18
C GLY A 32 2.89 5.69 7.22
N PRO A 33 4.04 6.38 7.04
CA PRO A 33 4.61 7.26 8.07
C PRO A 33 4.12 8.72 8.02
N ARG A 34 3.43 9.14 6.96
CA ARG A 34 2.97 10.53 6.82
C ARG A 34 1.66 10.67 7.57
N MET A 35 1.72 11.36 8.70
CA MET A 35 0.59 11.54 9.58
C MET A 35 0.44 12.99 10.01
N GLU A 36 -0.80 13.39 10.22
CA GLU A 36 -1.18 14.62 10.87
C GLU A 36 -1.65 14.26 12.27
N ARG A 37 -1.16 14.99 13.28
CA ARG A 37 -1.46 14.72 14.68
C ARG A 37 -2.08 15.95 15.31
N GLU A 38 -3.18 15.74 16.01
CA GLU A 38 -3.88 16.74 16.78
C GLU A 38 -4.23 16.18 18.16
N ASP A 39 -4.01 16.96 19.21
CA ASP A 39 -4.48 16.61 20.55
C ASP A 39 -5.85 17.26 20.78
N VAL A 40 -6.85 16.44 21.10
CA VAL A 40 -8.27 16.83 21.18
C VAL A 40 -8.88 16.34 22.50
N VAL A 41 -10.07 16.83 22.84
CA VAL A 41 -10.84 16.33 23.99
C VAL A 41 -12.14 15.70 23.48
N VAL A 42 -12.23 14.38 23.57
CA VAL A 42 -13.41 13.62 23.15
C VAL A 42 -14.16 13.17 24.39
N ASN A 43 -15.42 13.60 24.56
CA ASN A 43 -16.26 13.27 25.72
C ASN A 43 -15.57 13.57 27.07
N GLY A 44 -14.85 14.70 27.14
CA GLY A 44 -14.09 15.10 28.33
C GLY A 44 -12.80 14.31 28.58
N VAL A 45 -12.40 13.44 27.66
CA VAL A 45 -11.17 12.64 27.75
C VAL A 45 -10.10 13.22 26.82
N PRO A 46 -8.90 13.58 27.34
CA PRO A 46 -7.76 13.94 26.52
C PRO A 46 -7.41 12.79 25.57
N SER A 47 -7.38 13.11 24.29
CA SER A 47 -7.23 12.17 23.19
C SER A 47 -6.23 12.71 22.17
N THR A 48 -5.63 11.81 21.40
CA THR A 48 -4.77 12.17 20.27
C THR A 48 -5.41 11.60 19.01
N HIS A 49 -5.73 12.49 18.09
CA HIS A 49 -6.19 12.18 16.75
C HIS A 49 -4.98 12.10 15.81
N ILE A 50 -4.89 11.03 15.04
CA ILE A 50 -3.83 10.83 14.06
C ILE A 50 -4.46 10.49 12.72
N ALA A 51 -4.39 11.41 11.77
CA ALA A 51 -4.89 11.22 10.42
C ALA A 51 -3.75 10.80 9.47
N PHE A 52 -4.07 9.90 8.55
CA PHE A 52 -3.24 9.49 7.43
C PHE A 52 -4.01 9.80 6.14
N PRO A 53 -4.05 11.07 5.70
CA PRO A 53 -4.87 11.49 4.57
C PRO A 53 -4.59 10.66 3.31
N ASP A 54 -3.31 10.43 3.01
CA ASP A 54 -2.86 9.68 1.83
C ASP A 54 -3.23 8.18 1.88
N ALA A 55 -3.54 7.63 3.07
CA ALA A 55 -3.87 6.23 3.28
C ALA A 55 -5.34 5.99 3.61
N GLY A 56 -6.17 7.05 3.61
CA GLY A 56 -7.59 6.93 3.94
C GLY A 56 -7.86 6.35 5.31
N THR A 57 -7.02 6.70 6.31
CA THR A 57 -7.15 6.13 7.65
C THR A 57 -6.99 7.18 8.72
N THR A 58 -7.76 7.03 9.78
CA THR A 58 -7.72 7.90 10.94
C THR A 58 -7.72 7.06 12.21
N LEU A 59 -6.87 7.43 13.17
CA LEU A 59 -6.70 6.72 14.44
C LEU A 59 -7.04 7.66 15.60
N LEU A 60 -7.75 7.13 16.60
CA LEU A 60 -8.01 7.83 17.85
C LEU A 60 -7.34 7.10 18.99
N TYR A 61 -6.46 7.81 19.70
CA TYR A 61 -5.80 7.33 20.91
C TYR A 61 -6.37 8.03 22.13
N GLN A 62 -6.64 7.27 23.19
CA GLN A 62 -6.98 7.79 24.52
C GLN A 62 -6.03 7.21 25.54
N ARG A 63 -5.43 8.07 26.38
CA ARG A 63 -4.44 7.66 27.39
C ARG A 63 -3.35 6.73 26.80
N ASP A 64 -2.82 7.10 25.64
CA ASP A 64 -1.81 6.36 24.87
C ASP A 64 -2.24 4.94 24.43
N LYS A 65 -3.54 4.73 24.19
CA LYS A 65 -4.06 3.46 23.66
C LYS A 65 -5.00 3.71 22.50
N LEU A 66 -4.85 2.94 21.43
CA LEU A 66 -5.77 2.99 20.29
C LEU A 66 -7.16 2.56 20.76
N VAL A 67 -8.15 3.44 20.62
CA VAL A 67 -9.54 3.14 20.97
C VAL A 67 -10.42 2.96 19.74
N SER A 68 -10.08 3.60 18.62
CA SER A 68 -10.76 3.39 17.35
C SER A 68 -9.87 3.72 16.16
N ALA A 69 -10.19 3.10 15.03
CA ALA A 69 -9.69 3.47 13.72
C ALA A 69 -10.87 3.59 12.74
N LEU A 70 -10.79 4.57 11.85
CA LEU A 70 -11.73 4.78 10.76
C LEU A 70 -10.97 4.65 9.44
N ILE A 71 -11.45 3.77 8.57
CA ILE A 71 -10.84 3.45 7.29
C ILE A 71 -11.83 3.82 6.18
N TYR A 72 -11.48 4.79 5.35
CA TYR A 72 -12.33 5.29 4.27
C TYR A 72 -12.23 4.35 3.07
N THR A 73 -13.35 3.79 2.61
CA THR A 73 -13.38 2.95 1.39
C THR A 73 -13.72 3.76 0.13
N THR A 74 -14.01 5.05 0.30
CA THR A 74 -14.21 6.04 -0.75
C THR A 74 -13.43 7.30 -0.43
N ARG A 75 -12.91 7.97 -1.47
CA ARG A 75 -12.23 9.26 -1.32
C ARG A 75 -13.19 10.31 -0.76
N THR A 76 -12.70 11.15 0.13
CA THR A 76 -13.36 12.35 0.64
C THR A 76 -12.53 13.59 0.33
N ASP A 77 -13.01 14.78 0.71
CA ASP A 77 -12.26 16.03 0.53
C ASP A 77 -10.98 16.07 1.39
N GLU A 78 -10.97 15.34 2.51
CA GLU A 78 -9.89 15.35 3.49
C GLU A 78 -9.01 14.10 3.44
N HIS A 79 -9.53 12.99 2.89
CA HIS A 79 -8.86 11.70 2.91
C HIS A 79 -8.94 11.02 1.54
N GLU A 80 -7.84 10.40 1.12
CA GLU A 80 -7.86 9.44 0.02
C GLU A 80 -8.65 8.18 0.44
N GLN A 81 -9.00 7.34 -0.53
CA GLN A 81 -9.52 6.01 -0.20
C GLN A 81 -8.39 5.12 0.35
N TYR A 82 -8.73 4.16 1.20
CA TYR A 82 -7.80 3.16 1.70
C TYR A 82 -7.13 2.42 0.53
N TRP A 83 -5.84 2.17 0.62
CA TRP A 83 -5.05 1.81 -0.54
C TRP A 83 -5.02 0.30 -0.84
N GLN A 84 -5.36 -0.57 0.13
CA GLN A 84 -5.48 -2.03 -0.03
C GLN A 84 -6.93 -2.50 0.05
N LEU A 85 -7.79 -1.89 -0.75
CA LEU A 85 -9.23 -2.12 -0.76
C LEU A 85 -9.64 -3.61 -0.85
N GLY A 86 -8.91 -4.42 -1.64
CA GLY A 86 -9.18 -5.85 -1.81
C GLY A 86 -8.71 -6.73 -0.64
N ASP A 87 -7.82 -6.22 0.21
CA ASP A 87 -7.24 -6.92 1.34
C ASP A 87 -7.77 -6.40 2.69
N LEU A 88 -8.62 -5.35 2.69
CA LEU A 88 -9.11 -4.73 3.93
C LEU A 88 -9.88 -5.74 4.79
N ILE A 89 -10.87 -6.40 4.21
CA ILE A 89 -11.62 -7.49 4.85
C ILE A 89 -11.75 -8.63 3.83
N ASP A 90 -11.27 -9.81 4.19
CA ASP A 90 -11.33 -10.96 3.29
C ASP A 90 -12.78 -11.27 2.86
N GLY A 91 -13.00 -11.37 1.55
CA GLY A 91 -14.33 -11.63 0.99
C GLY A 91 -15.25 -10.41 0.86
N VAL A 92 -14.84 -9.23 1.35
CA VAL A 92 -15.57 -7.97 1.16
C VAL A 92 -14.76 -7.06 0.24
N GLN A 93 -15.23 -6.90 -0.99
CA GLN A 93 -14.64 -5.96 -1.94
C GLN A 93 -15.08 -4.53 -1.64
N VAL A 94 -14.31 -3.55 -2.08
CA VAL A 94 -14.71 -2.15 -1.92
C VAL A 94 -15.88 -1.81 -2.83
N ARG A 95 -16.82 -1.04 -2.28
CA ARG A 95 -18.17 -0.82 -2.84
C ARG A 95 -19.01 -2.09 -2.95
N SER A 96 -18.67 -3.14 -2.17
CA SER A 96 -19.60 -4.23 -1.90
C SER A 96 -20.92 -3.63 -1.45
N ASP A 97 -22.01 -4.14 -2.02
CA ASP A 97 -23.30 -3.83 -1.46
C ASP A 97 -23.51 -4.56 -0.14
N ARG A 98 -24.48 -4.11 0.65
CA ARG A 98 -24.76 -4.70 1.96
C ARG A 98 -25.03 -6.20 1.87
N LYS A 99 -25.68 -6.66 0.79
CA LYS A 99 -25.96 -8.08 0.56
C LYS A 99 -24.67 -8.90 0.44
N THR A 100 -23.68 -8.39 -0.29
CA THR A 100 -22.37 -9.03 -0.46
C THR A 100 -21.61 -9.07 0.86
N VAL A 101 -21.64 -7.98 1.63
CA VAL A 101 -21.05 -7.92 2.98
C VAL A 101 -21.66 -8.98 3.90
N VAL A 102 -22.99 -9.07 3.97
CA VAL A 102 -23.69 -10.06 4.79
C VAL A 102 -23.41 -11.49 4.34
N ALA A 103 -23.24 -11.72 3.03
CA ALA A 103 -22.85 -13.03 2.51
C ALA A 103 -21.43 -13.44 2.95
N ALA A 104 -20.51 -12.47 3.06
CA ALA A 104 -19.13 -12.72 3.49
C ALA A 104 -18.99 -12.85 5.02
N LEU A 105 -19.63 -11.96 5.77
CA LEU A 105 -19.43 -11.83 7.23
C LEU A 105 -20.54 -12.47 8.08
N GLY A 106 -21.62 -12.93 7.45
CA GLY A 106 -22.82 -13.39 8.12
C GLY A 106 -23.74 -12.24 8.52
N ALA A 107 -24.76 -12.54 9.34
CA ALA A 107 -25.70 -11.53 9.80
C ALA A 107 -25.03 -10.58 10.81
N PRO A 108 -25.22 -9.26 10.68
CA PRO A 108 -24.69 -8.31 11.64
C PRO A 108 -25.41 -8.46 12.99
N ARG A 109 -24.71 -8.08 14.05
CA ARG A 109 -25.30 -7.99 15.40
C ARG A 109 -26.40 -6.93 15.45
N ARG A 110 -26.17 -5.81 14.78
CA ARG A 110 -27.10 -4.69 14.63
C ARG A 110 -26.97 -4.14 13.22
N ALA A 111 -28.09 -3.80 12.61
CA ALA A 111 -28.15 -3.13 11.33
C ALA A 111 -29.06 -1.92 11.45
N SER A 112 -28.71 -0.84 10.77
CA SER A 112 -29.54 0.35 10.57
C SER A 112 -29.67 0.62 9.07
N GLN A 113 -30.24 1.76 8.69
CA GLN A 113 -30.22 2.17 7.28
C GLN A 113 -28.79 2.43 6.80
N ASP A 114 -27.93 2.97 7.65
CA ASP A 114 -26.65 3.53 7.25
C ASP A 114 -25.46 2.67 7.67
N PHE A 115 -25.63 1.71 8.57
CA PHE A 115 -24.52 0.84 8.98
C PHE A 115 -24.92 -0.59 9.34
N ASP A 116 -23.93 -1.47 9.29
CA ASP A 116 -23.96 -2.79 9.92
C ASP A 116 -22.85 -2.90 10.98
N LEU A 117 -23.17 -3.52 12.12
CA LEU A 117 -22.24 -3.71 13.23
C LEU A 117 -21.99 -5.21 13.49
N TYR A 118 -20.72 -5.60 13.55
CA TYR A 118 -20.25 -6.95 13.80
C TYR A 118 -19.40 -7.00 15.07
N LEU A 119 -19.65 -8.00 15.92
CA LEU A 119 -18.84 -8.20 17.14
C LEU A 119 -17.64 -9.10 16.86
N THR A 120 -16.53 -8.76 17.50
CA THR A 120 -15.26 -9.52 17.48
C THR A 120 -14.82 -9.79 18.92
N ASP A 121 -13.74 -10.55 19.09
CA ASP A 121 -13.17 -10.81 20.42
C ASP A 121 -12.51 -9.56 21.05
N TYR A 122 -12.14 -8.57 20.22
CA TYR A 122 -11.36 -7.40 20.64
C TYR A 122 -12.22 -6.12 20.79
N GLY A 123 -13.32 -6.06 20.06
CA GLY A 123 -14.22 -4.92 19.97
C GLY A 123 -15.30 -5.16 18.92
N TYR A 124 -15.67 -4.13 18.17
CA TYR A 124 -16.62 -4.24 17.07
C TYR A 124 -16.07 -3.66 15.77
N ILE A 125 -16.66 -4.11 14.67
CA ILE A 125 -16.51 -3.50 13.34
C ILE A 125 -17.84 -2.85 12.98
N ARG A 126 -17.79 -1.61 12.54
CA ARG A 126 -18.90 -0.87 11.95
C ARG A 126 -18.61 -0.68 10.47
N LEU A 127 -19.55 -1.07 9.62
CA LEU A 127 -19.48 -0.90 8.18
C LEU A 127 -20.52 0.13 7.78
N ASP A 128 -20.08 1.30 7.33
CA ASP A 128 -20.95 2.40 6.93
C ASP A 128 -21.29 2.30 5.44
N PHE A 129 -22.54 2.58 5.10
CA PHE A 129 -23.08 2.47 3.77
C PHE A 129 -23.76 3.76 3.35
N GLU A 130 -23.51 4.18 2.11
CA GLU A 130 -24.27 5.20 1.43
C GLU A 130 -24.79 4.65 0.11
N ASN A 131 -26.07 4.86 -0.21
CA ASN A 131 -26.69 4.31 -1.42
C ASN A 131 -26.44 2.80 -1.60
N ASN A 132 -26.46 2.06 -0.48
CA ASN A 132 -26.17 0.62 -0.43
C ASN A 132 -24.74 0.26 -0.89
N LYS A 133 -23.77 1.15 -0.72
CA LYS A 133 -22.34 0.95 -1.02
C LYS A 133 -21.51 1.23 0.21
N LEU A 134 -20.59 0.33 0.54
CA LEU A 134 -19.63 0.53 1.63
C LEU A 134 -18.79 1.80 1.39
N THR A 135 -18.82 2.74 2.34
CA THR A 135 -18.09 4.02 2.31
C THR A 135 -17.01 4.13 3.38
N ALA A 136 -17.20 3.47 4.53
CA ALA A 136 -16.19 3.41 5.58
C ALA A 136 -16.26 2.13 6.40
N VAL A 137 -15.14 1.79 7.01
CA VAL A 137 -14.98 0.72 7.99
C VAL A 137 -14.44 1.33 9.28
N GLY A 138 -15.24 1.31 10.34
CA GLY A 138 -14.80 1.66 11.68
C GLY A 138 -14.45 0.41 12.47
N VAL A 139 -13.36 0.44 13.23
CA VAL A 139 -13.11 -0.51 14.33
C VAL A 139 -12.97 0.26 15.63
N ALA A 140 -13.52 -0.28 16.70
CA ALA A 140 -13.39 0.33 18.01
C ALA A 140 -13.48 -0.67 19.16
N GLN A 141 -12.92 -0.27 20.28
CA GLN A 141 -13.06 -0.99 21.54
C GLN A 141 -14.50 -0.89 22.06
N GLY A 142 -15.03 -2.01 22.56
CA GLY A 142 -16.35 -2.07 23.24
C GLY A 142 -17.21 -3.22 22.73
N ASP A 143 -18.39 -3.36 23.30
CA ASP A 143 -19.41 -4.35 22.90
C ASP A 143 -20.43 -3.78 21.90
N GLY A 144 -20.23 -2.53 21.46
CA GLY A 144 -21.11 -1.84 20.52
C GLY A 144 -22.44 -1.36 21.12
N ALA A 145 -22.64 -1.49 22.44
CA ALA A 145 -23.88 -1.07 23.11
C ALA A 145 -24.06 0.46 23.13
N ASP A 146 -22.95 1.21 23.12
CA ASP A 146 -22.93 2.68 23.16
C ASP A 146 -22.93 3.34 21.76
N VAL A 147 -23.07 2.56 20.68
CA VAL A 147 -23.20 3.11 19.32
C VAL A 147 -24.60 3.71 19.20
N ASP A 148 -24.71 5.03 19.25
CA ASP A 148 -25.96 5.75 19.03
C ASP A 148 -26.45 5.55 17.58
N ASP A 149 -27.78 5.59 17.37
CA ASP A 149 -28.41 5.51 16.03
C ASP A 149 -28.22 6.81 15.22
N SER A 150 -27.57 7.81 15.81
CA SER A 150 -27.15 9.00 15.08
C SER A 150 -26.08 8.63 14.02
N PRO A 151 -26.12 9.24 12.83
CA PRO A 151 -25.10 9.03 11.79
C PRO A 151 -23.67 9.28 12.33
N ASP A 152 -23.57 10.05 13.41
CA ASP A 152 -22.36 10.40 14.16
C ASP A 152 -21.85 9.32 15.13
N GLY A 153 -22.45 8.13 15.20
CA GLY A 153 -22.11 7.04 16.16
C GLY A 153 -20.71 6.42 16.00
N VAL A 154 -19.77 7.12 15.38
CA VAL A 154 -18.33 6.97 15.61
C VAL A 154 -18.05 7.56 17.01
N PRO A 155 -17.11 7.05 17.83
CA PRO A 155 -16.73 7.72 19.08
C PRO A 155 -16.56 9.21 18.83
N THR A 156 -17.23 10.06 19.61
CA THR A 156 -17.65 11.47 19.38
C THR A 156 -16.54 12.48 18.98
N GLY A 157 -15.71 12.15 18.00
CA GLY A 157 -14.49 12.86 17.61
C GLY A 157 -13.89 12.37 16.28
N LEU A 158 -14.63 11.59 15.49
CA LEU A 158 -14.26 11.14 14.14
C LEU A 158 -15.51 11.29 13.24
N THR A 159 -15.89 12.53 12.93
CA THR A 159 -17.00 12.80 11.99
C THR A 159 -16.53 12.60 10.55
N LEU A 160 -17.33 11.91 9.74
CA LEU A 160 -17.11 11.80 8.30
C LEU A 160 -17.38 13.15 7.62
N PRO A 161 -16.50 13.67 6.74
CA PRO A 161 -16.84 14.77 5.86
C PRO A 161 -17.80 14.31 4.75
N GLU A 162 -18.73 15.18 4.36
CA GLU A 162 -19.71 14.98 3.29
C GLU A 162 -18.98 14.83 1.94
N ALA A 163 -19.07 13.65 1.30
CA ALA A 163 -18.31 13.35 0.08
C ALA A 163 -19.07 13.80 -1.19
N ALA A 164 -18.39 14.55 -2.06
CA ALA A 164 -18.92 14.91 -3.39
C ALA A 164 -18.75 13.75 -4.40
N PRO A 165 -19.72 13.53 -5.33
CA PRO A 165 -19.63 12.42 -6.29
C PRO A 165 -18.66 12.75 -7.44
N VAL A 166 -17.63 11.92 -7.61
CA VAL A 166 -16.71 11.97 -8.76
C VAL A 166 -16.78 10.64 -9.54
N SER A 167 -16.97 10.74 -10.86
CA SER A 167 -16.89 9.60 -11.78
C SER A 167 -15.44 9.45 -12.29
N LEU A 168 -14.87 8.25 -12.20
CA LEU A 168 -13.48 7.94 -12.58
C LEU A 168 -13.43 6.82 -13.66
N PRO A 169 -12.43 6.83 -14.56
CA PRO A 169 -12.28 5.84 -15.64
C PRO A 169 -11.87 4.44 -15.15
N GLU A 170 -11.96 3.44 -16.05
CA GLU A 170 -11.62 2.03 -15.79
C GLU A 170 -10.19 1.86 -15.22
N ILE A 171 -10.09 1.03 -14.17
CA ILE A 171 -8.90 0.82 -13.35
C ILE A 171 -8.00 -0.23 -14.03
N VAL A 172 -6.82 0.18 -14.48
CA VAL A 172 -5.75 -0.76 -14.85
C VAL A 172 -5.11 -1.30 -13.57
N THR A 173 -5.25 -2.61 -13.34
CA THR A 173 -4.69 -3.31 -12.17
C THR A 173 -3.41 -4.11 -12.49
N ASP A 174 -3.14 -4.32 -13.79
CA ASP A 174 -2.05 -5.11 -14.32
C ASP A 174 -1.19 -4.30 -15.29
N ALA A 175 0.13 -4.47 -15.26
CA ALA A 175 1.04 -3.99 -16.29
C ALA A 175 1.47 -5.20 -17.14
N THR A 176 1.10 -5.19 -18.41
CA THR A 176 1.49 -6.22 -19.39
C THR A 176 2.55 -5.68 -20.35
N GLY A 177 3.19 -6.56 -21.12
CA GLY A 177 4.27 -6.21 -22.06
C GLY A 177 5.61 -6.80 -21.60
N ASP A 178 6.73 -6.20 -22.04
CA ASP A 178 8.06 -6.71 -21.68
C ASP A 178 8.33 -6.67 -20.16
N ILE A 179 7.60 -5.83 -19.43
CA ILE A 179 7.63 -5.78 -17.96
C ILE A 179 7.32 -7.13 -17.31
N GLU A 180 6.57 -8.01 -17.98
CA GLU A 180 6.26 -9.36 -17.48
C GLU A 180 7.49 -10.26 -17.43
N ILE A 181 8.40 -10.13 -18.41
CA ILE A 181 9.68 -10.85 -18.43
C ILE A 181 10.52 -10.46 -17.21
N PHE A 182 10.54 -9.15 -16.88
CA PHE A 182 11.23 -8.64 -15.71
C PHE A 182 10.54 -9.06 -14.40
N ALA A 183 9.21 -9.02 -14.36
CA ALA A 183 8.43 -9.39 -13.18
C ALA A 183 8.59 -10.87 -12.81
N ALA A 184 8.70 -11.75 -13.80
CA ALA A 184 8.91 -13.19 -13.63
C ALA A 184 10.29 -13.52 -13.02
N ALA A 185 11.33 -12.74 -13.35
CA ALA A 185 12.67 -12.94 -12.82
C ALA A 185 12.83 -12.52 -11.35
N LEU A 186 11.96 -11.62 -10.86
CA LEU A 186 12.01 -11.18 -9.47
C LEU A 186 11.64 -12.30 -8.50
N GLY A 187 12.44 -12.46 -7.45
CA GLY A 187 12.28 -13.49 -6.42
C GLY A 187 12.94 -14.82 -6.75
N THR A 188 13.56 -14.94 -7.94
CA THR A 188 14.27 -16.15 -8.35
C THR A 188 15.79 -15.95 -8.29
N SER A 189 16.52 -17.07 -8.26
CA SER A 189 17.98 -17.04 -8.19
C SER A 189 18.60 -16.58 -9.51
N ARG A 190 19.84 -16.07 -9.46
CA ARG A 190 20.60 -15.66 -10.66
C ARG A 190 20.66 -16.72 -11.77
N THR A 191 20.72 -18.00 -11.40
CA THR A 191 20.86 -19.12 -12.35
C THR A 191 19.51 -19.71 -12.78
N SER A 192 18.40 -19.08 -12.41
CA SER A 192 17.06 -19.53 -12.75
C SER A 192 16.75 -19.34 -14.25
N PRO A 193 15.85 -20.15 -14.83
CA PRO A 193 15.37 -19.97 -16.20
C PRO A 193 14.80 -18.57 -16.45
N GLU A 194 14.13 -17.96 -15.46
CA GLU A 194 13.52 -16.64 -15.58
C GLU A 194 14.60 -15.55 -15.73
N ASN A 195 15.66 -15.59 -14.92
CA ASN A 195 16.78 -14.64 -15.07
C ASN A 195 17.60 -14.89 -16.35
N ALA A 196 17.70 -16.15 -16.79
CA ALA A 196 18.29 -16.48 -18.09
C ALA A 196 17.45 -15.93 -19.25
N ALA A 197 16.12 -15.95 -19.15
CA ALA A 197 15.21 -15.36 -20.14
C ALA A 197 15.40 -13.84 -20.23
N VAL A 198 15.58 -13.13 -19.10
CA VAL A 198 15.90 -11.70 -19.13
C VAL A 198 17.23 -11.45 -19.86
N ALA A 199 18.27 -12.22 -19.57
CA ALA A 199 19.56 -12.05 -20.24
C ALA A 199 19.47 -12.33 -21.75
N ALA A 200 18.74 -13.37 -22.16
CA ALA A 200 18.51 -13.69 -23.56
C ALA A 200 17.69 -12.59 -24.27
N PHE A 201 16.67 -12.05 -23.59
CA PHE A 201 15.83 -10.97 -24.10
C PHE A 201 16.63 -9.67 -24.31
N LEU A 202 17.45 -9.27 -23.33
CA LEU A 202 18.24 -8.05 -23.39
C LEU A 202 19.42 -8.16 -24.36
N GLY A 203 19.94 -9.38 -24.55
CA GLY A 203 21.12 -9.65 -25.35
C GLY A 203 22.41 -9.10 -24.73
N GLY A 204 23.54 -9.59 -25.26
CA GLY A 204 24.88 -9.16 -24.84
C GLY A 204 25.30 -9.69 -23.46
N GLU A 205 26.60 -9.57 -23.18
CA GLU A 205 27.17 -9.95 -21.89
C GLU A 205 27.03 -8.78 -20.90
N PRO A 206 26.36 -8.96 -19.74
CA PRO A 206 26.21 -7.89 -18.77
C PRO A 206 27.54 -7.60 -18.09
N LYS A 207 27.78 -6.33 -17.76
CA LYS A 207 28.81 -5.98 -16.78
C LYS A 207 28.32 -6.37 -15.40
N VAL A 208 29.15 -7.12 -14.67
CA VAL A 208 28.90 -7.45 -13.26
C VAL A 208 29.55 -6.39 -12.35
N ASP A 209 28.78 -5.80 -11.46
CA ASP A 209 29.27 -4.91 -10.40
C ASP A 209 28.81 -5.44 -9.04
N LYS A 210 29.74 -5.64 -8.10
CA LYS A 210 29.46 -6.22 -6.78
C LYS A 210 29.68 -5.18 -5.70
N LYS A 211 28.73 -5.05 -4.79
CA LYS A 211 28.76 -4.10 -3.67
C LYS A 211 28.29 -4.78 -2.40
N ASN A 212 28.71 -4.26 -1.25
CA ASN A 212 28.17 -4.66 0.04
C ASN A 212 27.41 -3.47 0.61
N TYR A 213 26.16 -3.69 1.01
CA TYR A 213 25.35 -2.73 1.76
C TYR A 213 25.25 -3.21 3.20
N GLY A 214 26.20 -2.76 4.04
CA GLY A 214 26.43 -3.40 5.34
C GLY A 214 26.93 -4.82 5.16
N ASP A 215 26.26 -5.78 5.80
CA ASP A 215 26.58 -7.21 5.69
C ASP A 215 25.83 -7.91 4.54
N THR A 216 25.03 -7.18 3.77
CA THR A 216 24.25 -7.74 2.65
C THR A 216 25.02 -7.60 1.34
N PRO A 217 25.50 -8.71 0.73
CA PRO A 217 26.09 -8.67 -0.60
C PRO A 217 25.02 -8.35 -1.66
N ALA A 218 25.36 -7.44 -2.55
CA ALA A 218 24.57 -7.03 -3.70
C ALA A 218 25.37 -7.22 -4.98
N GLU A 219 24.72 -7.77 -6.00
CA GLU A 219 25.30 -7.94 -7.33
C GLU A 219 24.39 -7.26 -8.36
N TYR A 220 24.98 -6.40 -9.18
CA TYR A 220 24.32 -5.71 -10.27
C TYR A 220 24.77 -6.33 -11.59
N LEU A 221 23.81 -6.78 -12.39
CA LEU A 221 24.03 -7.16 -13.79
C LEU A 221 23.57 -5.99 -14.67
N ILE A 222 24.52 -5.30 -15.28
CA ILE A 222 24.29 -4.06 -16.02
C ILE A 222 24.34 -4.35 -17.52
N PHE A 223 23.18 -4.31 -18.17
CA PHE A 223 23.01 -4.43 -19.61
C PHE A 223 22.99 -3.03 -20.24
N ALA A 224 24.18 -2.42 -20.33
CA ALA A 224 24.33 -1.02 -20.73
C ALA A 224 23.75 -0.72 -22.12
N THR A 225 23.76 -1.68 -23.06
CA THR A 225 23.21 -1.52 -24.41
C THR A 225 21.68 -1.49 -24.46
N SER A 226 21.02 -1.93 -23.40
CA SER A 226 19.56 -2.06 -23.35
C SER A 226 18.94 -1.19 -22.25
N GLY A 227 19.76 -0.40 -21.55
CA GLY A 227 19.29 0.49 -20.49
C GLY A 227 18.74 -0.24 -19.25
N VAL A 228 19.08 -1.51 -19.05
CA VAL A 228 18.53 -2.33 -17.96
C VAL A 228 19.62 -2.78 -16.99
N THR A 229 19.31 -2.75 -15.69
CA THR A 229 20.15 -3.31 -14.64
C THR A 229 19.33 -4.20 -13.72
N GLN A 230 19.79 -5.42 -13.48
CA GLN A 230 19.21 -6.32 -12.48
C GLN A 230 20.01 -6.25 -11.19
N LEU A 231 19.35 -6.15 -10.04
CA LEU A 231 19.95 -6.21 -8.72
C LEU A 231 19.58 -7.51 -8.04
N PHE A 232 20.61 -8.23 -7.62
CA PHE A 232 20.53 -9.41 -6.77
C PHE A 232 20.99 -9.05 -5.36
N LYS A 233 20.22 -9.47 -4.36
CA LYS A 233 20.66 -9.50 -2.96
C LYS A 233 20.62 -10.94 -2.48
N ASP A 234 21.69 -11.38 -1.84
CA ASP A 234 21.84 -12.79 -1.39
C ASP A 234 21.54 -13.81 -2.50
N GLY A 235 21.91 -13.47 -3.75
CA GLY A 235 21.73 -14.33 -4.92
C GLY A 235 20.32 -14.34 -5.54
N VAL A 236 19.37 -13.57 -4.98
CA VAL A 236 17.98 -13.46 -5.46
C VAL A 236 17.73 -12.11 -6.12
N ALA A 237 17.09 -12.09 -7.29
CA ALA A 237 16.74 -10.86 -7.99
C ALA A 237 15.68 -10.07 -7.21
N THR A 238 16.02 -8.88 -6.73
CA THR A 238 15.12 -8.05 -5.90
C THR A 238 14.58 -6.83 -6.64
N SER A 239 15.31 -6.35 -7.64
CA SER A 239 14.93 -5.14 -8.38
C SER A 239 15.47 -5.15 -9.80
N ILE A 240 14.71 -4.59 -10.73
CA ILE A 240 15.15 -4.32 -12.09
C ILE A 240 14.94 -2.85 -12.37
N PHE A 241 16.02 -2.18 -12.78
CA PHE A 241 16.09 -0.76 -13.10
C PHE A 241 16.12 -0.61 -14.62
N ILE A 242 15.21 0.18 -15.17
CA ILE A 242 15.07 0.43 -16.61
C ILE A 242 15.25 1.93 -16.84
N LYS A 243 16.05 2.28 -17.84
CA LYS A 243 16.36 3.66 -18.24
C LYS A 243 15.61 4.00 -19.54
N PRO A 244 14.44 4.64 -19.48
CA PRO A 244 13.68 5.01 -20.67
C PRO A 244 14.49 5.76 -21.73
N ALA A 245 15.13 6.86 -21.32
CA ALA A 245 15.91 7.72 -22.21
C ALA A 245 17.42 7.44 -22.18
N GLY A 246 17.88 6.46 -21.39
CA GLY A 246 19.30 6.19 -21.17
C GLY A 246 19.99 7.25 -20.30
N ASP A 247 21.30 7.18 -20.23
CA ASP A 247 22.17 8.17 -19.58
C ASP A 247 23.60 8.13 -20.20
N LYS A 248 24.57 8.82 -19.58
CA LYS A 248 25.96 8.86 -20.08
C LYS A 248 26.65 7.48 -20.16
N LYS A 249 26.12 6.47 -19.48
CA LYS A 249 26.70 5.13 -19.35
C LYS A 249 25.82 4.03 -19.93
N ASN A 250 24.53 4.29 -20.14
CA ASN A 250 23.55 3.32 -20.58
C ASN A 250 22.74 3.86 -21.74
N ALA A 251 22.53 3.04 -22.77
CA ALA A 251 21.58 3.32 -23.84
C ALA A 251 20.14 3.40 -23.29
N PRO A 252 19.21 4.03 -24.04
CA PRO A 252 17.78 3.95 -23.74
C PRO A 252 17.27 2.51 -23.83
N TYR A 253 16.12 2.27 -23.21
CA TYR A 253 15.39 1.02 -23.39
C TYR A 253 15.03 0.83 -24.88
N PRO A 254 15.32 -0.33 -25.49
CA PRO A 254 15.35 -0.45 -26.96
C PRO A 254 13.96 -0.44 -27.61
N ILE A 255 12.90 -0.80 -26.87
CA ILE A 255 11.54 -0.88 -27.41
C ILE A 255 10.58 -0.15 -26.46
N PRO A 256 10.59 1.20 -26.42
CA PRO A 256 9.83 1.97 -25.43
C PRO A 256 8.35 1.58 -25.32
N ASP A 257 7.67 1.45 -26.46
CA ASP A 257 6.23 1.20 -26.51
C ASP A 257 5.84 -0.25 -26.17
N ALA A 258 6.81 -1.16 -26.03
CA ALA A 258 6.57 -2.55 -25.63
C ALA A 258 6.83 -2.80 -24.14
N LEU A 259 7.42 -1.83 -23.42
CA LEU A 259 7.78 -2.04 -22.02
C LEU A 259 6.54 -2.31 -21.16
N ILE A 260 5.57 -1.40 -21.23
CA ILE A 260 4.27 -1.52 -20.57
C ILE A 260 3.22 -1.21 -21.63
N ASP A 261 2.38 -2.19 -21.95
CA ASP A 261 1.34 -2.06 -22.96
C ASP A 261 0.45 -0.84 -22.66
N GLY A 262 0.32 0.05 -23.65
CA GLY A 262 -0.52 1.24 -23.52
C GLY A 262 0.10 2.42 -22.77
N LEU A 263 1.32 2.29 -22.25
CA LEU A 263 2.03 3.39 -21.59
C LEU A 263 3.28 3.81 -22.39
N SER A 264 3.23 5.02 -22.96
CA SER A 264 4.41 5.62 -23.57
C SER A 264 5.49 5.91 -22.53
N LEU A 265 6.76 5.65 -22.84
CA LEU A 265 7.87 6.04 -21.95
C LEU A 265 8.20 7.54 -21.98
N THR A 266 7.50 8.31 -22.82
CA THR A 266 7.49 9.78 -22.76
C THR A 266 6.28 10.30 -22.01
N ALA A 267 5.45 9.43 -21.42
CA ALA A 267 4.30 9.84 -20.62
C ALA A 267 4.74 10.77 -19.49
N THR A 268 3.96 11.83 -19.32
CA THR A 268 4.07 12.75 -18.20
C THR A 268 3.74 12.02 -16.90
N ARG A 269 4.15 12.64 -15.79
CA ARG A 269 3.82 12.16 -14.46
C ARG A 269 2.30 12.05 -14.26
N GLU A 270 1.55 13.01 -14.79
CA GLU A 270 0.10 13.05 -14.75
C GLU A 270 -0.51 11.89 -15.54
N GLU A 271 -0.02 11.61 -16.75
CA GLU A 271 -0.48 10.48 -17.55
C GLU A 271 -0.19 9.14 -16.87
N ILE A 272 0.99 8.98 -16.25
CA ILE A 272 1.33 7.78 -15.46
C ILE A 272 0.39 7.63 -14.25
N ASN A 273 0.03 8.73 -13.58
CA ASN A 273 -0.92 8.71 -12.46
C ASN A 273 -2.33 8.30 -12.91
N VAL A 274 -2.76 8.72 -14.09
CA VAL A 274 -4.05 8.32 -14.66
C VAL A 274 -4.01 6.86 -15.11
N PHE A 275 -2.88 6.42 -15.64
CA PHE A 275 -2.69 5.06 -16.14
C PHE A 275 -2.75 4.02 -15.01
N PHE A 276 -2.10 4.27 -13.88
CA PHE A 276 -2.10 3.35 -12.74
C PHE A 276 -3.01 3.84 -11.61
N ALA A 277 -4.08 3.09 -11.35
CA ALA A 277 -5.05 3.44 -10.32
C ALA A 277 -4.53 3.25 -8.87
N ASN A 278 -3.60 2.31 -8.65
CA ASN A 278 -3.14 1.90 -7.32
C ASN A 278 -1.81 2.55 -6.94
N ARG A 279 -1.79 3.88 -6.80
CA ARG A 279 -0.61 4.61 -6.31
C ARG A 279 -0.44 4.35 -4.81
N ILE A 280 0.67 3.72 -4.45
CA ILE A 280 1.07 3.44 -3.07
C ILE A 280 1.69 4.68 -2.42
N ARG A 281 2.53 5.40 -3.17
CA ARG A 281 3.27 6.54 -2.65
C ARG A 281 3.67 7.50 -3.77
N SER A 282 3.84 8.77 -3.43
CA SER A 282 4.52 9.74 -4.30
C SER A 282 5.44 10.63 -3.46
N GLY A 283 6.55 11.04 -4.04
CA GLY A 283 7.41 12.11 -3.51
C GLY A 283 7.60 13.19 -4.56
N GLU A 284 8.42 14.21 -4.28
CA GLU A 284 8.63 15.32 -5.23
C GLU A 284 9.09 14.83 -6.61
N ALA A 285 9.95 13.81 -6.67
CA ALA A 285 10.53 13.29 -7.91
C ALA A 285 10.14 11.84 -8.24
N TYR A 286 9.12 11.26 -7.60
CA TYR A 286 8.73 9.88 -7.92
C TYR A 286 7.26 9.54 -7.62
N ASN A 287 6.78 8.48 -8.27
CA ASN A 287 5.56 7.77 -7.96
C ASN A 287 5.86 6.28 -7.75
N LEU A 288 5.13 5.63 -6.87
CA LEU A 288 5.23 4.21 -6.55
C LEU A 288 3.82 3.61 -6.63
N PHE A 289 3.67 2.54 -7.39
CA PHE A 289 2.41 1.86 -7.66
C PHE A 289 2.51 0.39 -7.30
N ARG A 290 1.39 -0.21 -6.91
CA ARG A 290 1.26 -1.66 -6.83
C ARG A 290 0.72 -2.16 -8.13
N VAL A 291 1.40 -3.15 -8.71
CA VAL A 291 0.92 -3.87 -9.87
C VAL A 291 1.12 -5.35 -9.58
N ASN A 292 0.02 -6.09 -9.40
CA ASN A 292 0.05 -7.45 -8.89
C ASN A 292 0.87 -7.57 -7.59
N ARG A 293 1.69 -8.62 -7.47
CA ARG A 293 2.61 -8.87 -6.35
C ARG A 293 3.92 -8.10 -6.49
N ARG A 294 3.95 -6.99 -7.24
CA ARG A 294 5.15 -6.20 -7.54
C ARG A 294 4.90 -4.72 -7.27
N MET A 295 6.00 -4.01 -7.13
CA MET A 295 6.01 -2.56 -6.98
C MET A 295 6.60 -1.96 -8.25
N LEU A 296 5.93 -0.99 -8.86
CA LEU A 296 6.47 -0.16 -9.93
C LEU A 296 6.78 1.22 -9.39
N HIS A 297 8.03 1.63 -9.51
CA HIS A 297 8.52 2.93 -9.12
C HIS A 297 8.92 3.71 -10.36
N PHE A 298 8.33 4.89 -10.54
CA PHE A 298 8.61 5.82 -11.63
C PHE A 298 9.30 7.03 -11.03
N GLU A 299 10.55 7.26 -11.44
CA GLU A 299 11.35 8.40 -10.99
C GLU A 299 11.47 9.42 -12.12
N PHE A 300 11.31 10.69 -11.77
CA PHE A 300 11.33 11.82 -12.68
C PHE A 300 12.60 12.64 -12.47
N ASP A 301 13.02 13.37 -13.50
CA ASP A 301 14.07 14.38 -13.39
C ASP A 301 13.49 15.75 -13.01
N ALA A 302 14.36 16.77 -12.95
CA ALA A 302 13.97 18.13 -12.60
C ALA A 302 13.04 18.82 -13.62
N THR A 303 12.91 18.26 -14.82
CA THR A 303 11.98 18.72 -15.87
C THR A 303 10.67 17.92 -15.87
N ASN A 304 10.48 17.04 -14.88
CA ASN A 304 9.36 16.12 -14.75
C ASN A 304 9.31 15.03 -15.85
N ALA A 305 10.43 14.81 -16.56
CA ALA A 305 10.55 13.73 -17.54
C ALA A 305 10.90 12.42 -16.84
N LEU A 306 10.36 11.30 -17.35
CA LEU A 306 10.61 9.98 -16.78
C LEU A 306 12.07 9.55 -16.99
N ARG A 307 12.81 9.35 -15.89
CA ARG A 307 14.25 8.99 -15.95
C ARG A 307 14.58 7.56 -15.52
N LEU A 308 13.72 6.94 -14.71
CA LEU A 308 13.95 5.58 -14.23
C LEU A 308 12.62 4.91 -13.93
N ILE A 309 12.47 3.68 -14.41
CA ILE A 309 11.43 2.77 -13.97
C ILE A 309 12.11 1.68 -13.15
N THR A 310 11.58 1.35 -11.99
CA THR A 310 12.06 0.22 -11.19
C THR A 310 10.91 -0.72 -10.89
N ILE A 311 11.07 -2.00 -11.22
CA ILE A 311 10.19 -3.05 -10.72
C ILE A 311 10.86 -3.77 -9.55
N MET A 312 10.14 -3.96 -8.45
CA MET A 312 10.69 -4.49 -7.20
C MET A 312 9.79 -5.57 -6.60
N LEU A 313 10.42 -6.50 -5.86
CA LEU A 313 9.71 -7.37 -4.93
C LEU A 313 9.11 -6.53 -3.79
N THR A 314 7.88 -6.88 -3.41
CA THR A 314 7.08 -6.20 -2.38
C THR A 314 7.74 -6.24 -0.99
N ASP A 315 8.53 -7.27 -0.69
CA ASP A 315 9.11 -7.50 0.64
C ASP A 315 10.42 -6.73 0.90
N VAL A 316 10.99 -6.05 -0.11
CA VAL A 316 12.30 -5.38 0.01
C VAL A 316 12.24 -4.13 0.89
N LEU A 317 11.06 -3.55 1.10
CA LEU A 317 10.86 -2.42 2.02
C LEU A 317 10.95 -2.82 3.50
N GLN A 318 10.74 -4.10 3.86
CA GLN A 318 10.92 -4.58 5.25
C GLN A 318 12.39 -4.81 5.62
N SER A 319 13.26 -5.06 4.63
CA SER A 319 14.69 -5.37 4.87
C SER A 319 15.56 -4.18 5.30
N VAL A 320 15.02 -2.95 5.27
CA VAL A 320 15.76 -1.75 5.72
C VAL A 320 15.70 -1.62 7.26
N ASP A 321 14.70 -2.18 7.93
CA ASP A 321 14.55 -2.08 9.40
C ASP A 321 15.28 -3.19 10.19
N ASP A 322 15.50 -4.36 9.58
CA ASP A 322 16.16 -5.49 10.26
C ASP A 322 17.67 -5.28 10.52
N GLY A 323 18.30 -4.34 9.81
CA GLY A 323 19.70 -3.94 10.05
C GLY A 323 19.92 -3.30 11.43
N THR A 324 18.87 -2.76 12.06
CA THR A 324 18.97 -2.09 13.36
C THR A 324 18.82 -3.08 14.53
N ARG A 325 18.13 -4.21 14.33
CA ARG A 325 17.85 -5.18 15.41
C ARG A 325 18.99 -6.16 15.67
N ARG A 326 19.86 -6.46 14.69
CA ARG A 326 20.99 -7.39 14.89
C ARG A 326 22.18 -6.83 15.69
N ARG A 327 22.20 -5.52 16.02
CA ARG A 327 23.22 -4.95 16.93
C ARG A 327 22.90 -5.04 18.41
N ALA A 328 21.70 -5.49 18.79
CA ALA A 328 21.28 -5.56 20.20
C ALA A 328 21.38 -6.96 20.85
N SER A 329 21.80 -8.01 20.13
CA SER A 329 21.93 -9.37 20.70
C SER A 329 23.35 -9.94 20.72
N LEU A 330 24.38 -9.09 20.59
CA LEU A 330 25.80 -9.48 20.76
C LEU A 330 26.49 -8.73 21.91
N LEU A 331 25.70 -8.13 22.81
CA LEU A 331 26.16 -7.65 24.11
C LEU A 331 25.15 -8.11 25.17
N GLY A 332 25.23 -9.40 25.51
CA GLY A 332 24.47 -10.07 26.55
C GLY A 332 25.03 -11.46 26.76
#